data_AF-A0A818SHQ5-F1
#
_entry.id   AF-A0A818SHQ5-F1
#
_cell.length_a   1.000
_cell.length_b   1.000
_cell.length_c   1.000
_cell.angle_alpha   90.00
_cell.angle_beta   90.00
_cell.angle_gamma   90.00
#
_symmetry.space_group_name_H-M   'P 1'
#
loop_
_entity.id
_entity.type
_entity.pdbx_description
1 polymer ?
#
loop_
_entity_poly.entity_id
_entity_poly.type
_entity_poly.pdbx_seq_one_letter_code
_entity_poly.pdbx_strand_id
1 'polypeptide(L)'
;MIYSKNFTRNFRNYCMCYWISYSREREREISFILTLSLVVNIPANTTWTQNGVTIAGGHGEDDATNQLNWSHGLFVIDHDQTVVIVDRSNHRIIQWKNGDTTNGQVVAGGKGEGNGLHQLDRPTGVLINKEADSLIICDAEISLRL
;
A
#
# COMPACT_ATOMS: atom_id res chain seq x y z
N MET A 1 1.78 -2.63 14.31
CA MET A 1 2.84 -1.67 13.91
C MET A 1 3.43 -2.14 12.59
N ILE A 2 3.81 -1.24 11.67
CA ILE A 2 4.42 -1.56 10.37
C ILE A 2 5.79 -0.90 10.24
N TYR A 3 6.76 -1.63 9.69
CA TYR A 3 8.14 -1.19 9.51
C TYR A 3 8.54 -1.17 8.03
N SER A 4 9.43 -0.25 7.66
CA SER A 4 10.08 -0.22 6.34
C SER A 4 11.61 -0.27 6.47
N LYS A 5 12.28 -0.73 5.40
CA LYS A 5 13.73 -0.67 5.27
C LYS A 5 14.14 -0.43 3.82
N ASN A 6 15.16 0.41 3.66
CA ASN A 6 15.84 0.60 2.38
C ASN A 6 16.89 -0.50 2.16
N PHE A 7 16.89 -1.09 0.97
CA PHE A 7 18.01 -1.93 0.51
C PHE A 7 19.13 -1.03 0.00
N THR A 8 20.36 -1.28 0.44
CA THR A 8 21.53 -0.59 -0.11
C THR A 8 21.66 -0.96 -1.58
N ARG A 9 21.46 0.02 -2.47
CA ARG A 9 21.63 -0.15 -3.93
C ARG A 9 23.08 -0.50 -4.22
N ASN A 10 23.41 -1.78 -4.38
CA ASN A 10 24.65 -2.14 -5.07
C ASN A 10 24.38 -1.95 -6.57
N PHE A 11 24.93 -0.88 -7.14
CA PHE A 11 24.83 -0.48 -8.56
C PHE A 11 25.39 -1.49 -9.58
N ARG A 12 25.52 -2.79 -9.24
CA ARG A 12 26.25 -3.76 -10.06
C ARG A 12 25.40 -4.72 -10.89
N ASN A 13 24.08 -4.76 -10.73
CA ASN A 13 23.24 -5.70 -11.49
C ASN A 13 22.02 -4.99 -12.08
N TYR A 14 22.23 -4.18 -13.12
CA TYR A 14 21.15 -3.81 -14.04
C TYR A 14 20.95 -4.98 -15.01
N CYS A 15 19.88 -5.76 -14.86
CA CYS A 15 19.37 -6.55 -15.98
C CYS A 15 18.59 -5.59 -16.88
N MET A 16 19.19 -5.20 -18.00
CA MET A 16 18.48 -4.54 -19.10
C MET A 16 17.53 -5.55 -19.74
N CYS A 17 16.26 -5.49 -19.37
CA CYS A 17 15.19 -6.09 -20.16
C CYS A 17 14.57 -4.98 -21.01
N TYR A 18 14.88 -4.95 -22.30
CA TYR A 18 14.21 -4.08 -23.26
C TYR A 18 12.84 -4.68 -23.61
N TRP A 19 11.78 -3.91 -23.42
CA TRP A 19 10.50 -4.16 -24.10
C TRP A 19 10.32 -3.07 -25.15
N ILE A 20 10.24 -3.46 -26.41
CA ILE A 20 9.89 -2.57 -27.51
C ILE A 20 8.36 -2.60 -27.61
N SER A 21 7.68 -1.53 -27.20
CA SER A 21 6.26 -1.35 -27.49
C SER A 21 6.09 -0.52 -28.77
N TYR A 22 5.44 -1.11 -29.76
CA TYR A 22 5.06 -0.47 -31.02
C TYR A 22 3.63 0.07 -30.87
N SER A 23 3.43 1.39 -30.77
CA SER A 23 2.10 1.98 -30.93
C SER A 23 1.92 2.48 -32.35
N ARG A 24 0.91 1.96 -33.04
CA ARG A 24 0.56 2.39 -34.40
C ARG A 24 -0.57 3.40 -34.32
N GLU A 25 -0.26 4.64 -33.99
CA GLU A 25 -1.20 5.74 -34.15
C GLU A 25 -0.76 6.64 -35.31
N ARG A 26 -1.75 6.90 -36.17
CA ARG A 26 -1.73 7.63 -37.43
C ARG A 26 -0.56 8.60 -37.63
N GLU A 27 0.20 8.28 -38.69
CA GLU A 27 1.11 9.10 -39.50
C GLU A 27 1.82 10.31 -38.83
N ARG A 28 3.13 10.11 -38.69
CA ARG A 28 4.19 11.11 -38.43
C ARG A 28 4.37 11.53 -36.98
N GLU A 29 4.84 10.62 -36.13
CA GLU A 29 6.08 10.78 -35.35
C GLU A 29 6.52 9.38 -34.87
N ILE A 30 7.80 9.03 -35.04
CA ILE A 30 8.35 7.80 -34.46
C ILE A 30 8.88 8.17 -33.07
N SER A 31 8.08 7.93 -32.04
CA SER A 31 8.50 8.13 -30.65
C SER A 31 9.14 6.86 -30.09
N PHE A 32 10.46 6.91 -29.86
CA PHE A 32 11.18 5.88 -29.10
C PHE A 32 11.04 6.18 -27.61
N ILE A 33 10.13 5.50 -26.93
CA ILE A 33 10.00 5.60 -25.48
C ILE A 33 10.89 4.52 -24.85
N LEU A 34 12.00 4.94 -24.22
CA LEU A 34 12.84 4.05 -23.43
C LEU A 34 12.22 3.92 -22.03
N THR A 35 11.49 2.84 -21.75
CA THR A 35 11.00 2.57 -20.39
C THR A 35 12.09 1.84 -19.60
N LEU A 36 12.72 2.52 -18.64
CA LEU A 36 13.58 1.86 -17.66
C LEU A 36 12.69 1.12 -16.65
N SER A 37 12.50 -0.18 -16.85
CA SER A 37 11.89 -1.03 -15.83
C SER A 37 12.91 -1.33 -14.73
N LEU A 38 12.80 -0.63 -13.60
CA LEU A 38 13.62 -0.90 -12.42
C LEU A 38 13.16 -2.22 -11.78
N VAL A 39 13.92 -3.29 -11.98
CA VAL A 39 13.72 -4.54 -11.22
C VAL A 39 14.56 -4.47 -9.95
N VAL A 40 13.89 -4.48 -8.79
CA VAL A 40 14.58 -4.62 -7.50
C VAL A 40 14.96 -6.10 -7.34
N ASN A 41 16.25 -6.41 -7.41
CA ASN A 41 16.74 -7.75 -7.10
C ASN A 41 16.89 -7.87 -5.57
N ILE A 42 16.08 -8.72 -4.94
CA ILE A 42 16.15 -9.03 -3.51
C ILE A 42 16.84 -10.41 -3.35
N PRO A 43 18.12 -10.46 -2.94
CA PRO A 43 18.81 -11.73 -2.73
C PRO A 43 18.11 -12.61 -1.69
N ALA A 44 18.05 -13.92 -1.93
CA ALA A 44 17.38 -14.89 -1.05
C ALA A 44 17.95 -14.96 0.38
N ASN A 45 19.17 -14.46 0.60
CA ASN A 45 19.86 -14.42 1.89
C ASN A 45 19.96 -13.01 2.49
N THR A 46 19.11 -12.07 2.05
CA THR A 46 19.17 -10.69 2.55
C THR A 46 18.74 -10.61 4.00
N THR A 47 19.64 -10.12 4.87
CA THR A 47 19.37 -9.88 6.29
C THR A 47 19.17 -8.38 6.59
N TRP A 48 18.59 -8.08 7.74
CA TRP A 48 18.39 -6.71 8.21
C TRP A 48 19.73 -6.06 8.58
N THR A 49 20.34 -5.32 7.66
CA THR A 49 21.55 -4.50 7.87
C THR A 49 21.38 -3.26 8.75
N GLN A 50 20.15 -2.82 9.04
CA GLN A 50 19.83 -1.72 9.96
C GLN A 50 18.50 -1.99 10.66
N ASN A 51 18.25 -1.30 11.79
CA ASN A 51 16.95 -1.31 12.46
C ASN A 51 15.87 -0.78 11.51
N GLY A 52 14.72 -1.46 11.44
CA GLY A 52 13.57 -0.99 10.66
C GLY A 52 13.03 0.33 11.21
N VAL A 53 12.49 1.18 10.34
CA VAL A 53 11.84 2.42 10.75
C VAL A 53 10.35 2.17 10.83
N THR A 54 9.72 2.53 11.95
CA THR A 54 8.26 2.49 12.08
C THR A 54 7.65 3.50 11.12
N ILE A 55 6.72 3.05 10.28
CA ILE A 55 6.02 3.87 9.30
C ILE A 55 4.52 3.95 9.55
N ALA A 56 3.98 3.10 10.43
CA ALA A 56 2.60 3.18 10.88
C ALA A 56 2.38 2.47 12.23
N GLY A 57 1.48 3.06 13.04
CA GLY A 57 1.10 2.56 14.35
C GLY A 57 2.20 2.69 15.40
N GLY A 58 2.17 1.82 16.41
CA GLY A 58 3.22 1.73 17.43
C GLY A 58 2.91 2.42 18.76
N HIS A 59 1.69 2.92 18.92
CA HIS A 59 1.22 3.60 20.13
C HIS A 59 0.19 2.79 20.93
N GLY A 60 0.11 1.47 20.72
CA GLY A 60 -0.91 0.60 21.31
C GLY A 60 -1.89 0.03 20.28
N GLU A 61 -2.90 -0.70 20.79
CA GLU A 61 -3.91 -1.44 20.02
C GLU A 61 -5.33 -0.92 20.31
N ASP A 62 -5.52 0.39 20.24
CA ASP A 62 -6.84 1.03 20.38
C ASP A 62 -7.27 1.66 19.04
N ASP A 63 -8.32 2.47 19.05
CA ASP A 63 -8.92 3.08 17.87
C ASP A 63 -8.34 4.44 17.47
N ALA A 64 -7.32 4.95 18.17
CA ALA A 64 -6.71 6.23 17.82
C ALA A 64 -6.06 6.16 16.43
N THR A 65 -5.99 7.30 15.74
CA THR A 65 -5.44 7.40 14.38
C THR A 65 -3.95 7.09 14.28
N ASN A 66 -3.23 7.12 15.41
CA ASN A 66 -1.81 6.79 15.52
C ASN A 66 -1.56 5.33 15.96
N GLN A 67 -2.62 4.52 16.05
CA GLN A 67 -2.61 3.12 16.47
C GLN A 67 -3.15 2.21 15.37
N LEU A 68 -2.83 0.92 15.47
CA LEU A 68 -3.31 -0.13 14.58
C LEU A 68 -3.69 -1.33 15.44
N ASN A 69 -4.82 -1.97 15.13
CA ASN A 69 -5.35 -3.11 15.85
C ASN A 69 -5.59 -4.29 14.89
N TRP A 70 -4.74 -5.32 15.01
CA TRP A 70 -4.77 -6.53 14.20
C TRP A 70 -4.81 -6.24 12.68
N SER A 71 -3.96 -5.31 12.24
CA SER A 71 -3.87 -4.92 10.84
C SER A 71 -3.58 -6.10 9.91
N HIS A 72 -4.18 -6.08 8.72
CA HIS A 72 -4.12 -7.17 7.75
C HIS A 72 -3.41 -6.72 6.46
N GLY A 73 -4.08 -6.73 5.30
CA GLY A 73 -3.50 -6.29 4.04
C GLY A 73 -3.02 -4.83 4.05
N LEU A 74 -2.04 -4.54 3.22
CA LEU A 74 -1.56 -3.18 2.96
C LEU A 74 -1.28 -2.99 1.47
N PHE A 75 -1.33 -1.75 1.02
CA PHE A 75 -0.98 -1.33 -0.33
C PHE A 75 -0.07 -0.11 -0.28
N VAL A 76 0.93 -0.03 -1.16
CA VAL A 76 1.88 1.10 -1.23
C VAL A 76 1.65 1.90 -2.50
N ILE A 77 1.49 3.21 -2.35
CA ILE A 77 1.42 4.17 -3.44
C ILE A 77 2.84 4.71 -3.68
N ASP A 78 3.48 4.24 -4.75
CA ASP A 78 4.91 4.47 -4.99
C ASP A 78 5.33 5.93 -5.10
N HIS A 79 4.54 6.79 -5.75
CA HIS A 79 4.90 8.18 -6.01
C HIS A 79 4.93 9.03 -4.72
N ASP A 80 3.97 8.81 -3.82
CA ASP A 80 3.80 9.61 -2.60
C ASP A 80 4.34 8.89 -1.35
N GLN A 81 4.93 7.71 -1.53
CA GLN A 81 5.33 6.79 -0.47
C GLN A 81 4.23 6.64 0.61
N THR A 82 2.97 6.60 0.17
CA THR A 82 1.83 6.48 1.09
C THR A 82 1.47 5.00 1.23
N VAL A 83 1.25 4.55 2.45
CA VAL A 83 0.83 3.18 2.74
C VAL A 83 -0.62 3.21 3.18
N VAL A 84 -1.46 2.46 2.49
CA VAL A 84 -2.85 2.24 2.82
C VAL A 84 -2.95 0.90 3.52
N ILE A 85 -3.53 0.89 4.71
CA ILE A 85 -3.48 -0.23 5.64
C ILE A 85 -4.91 -0.62 6.00
N VAL A 86 -5.17 -1.93 5.99
CA VAL A 86 -6.38 -2.51 6.53
C VAL A 86 -6.21 -2.64 8.05
N ASP A 87 -6.94 -1.82 8.80
CA ASP A 87 -6.95 -1.85 10.27
C ASP A 87 -8.18 -2.66 10.74
N ARG A 88 -8.02 -3.99 10.70
CA ARG A 88 -9.11 -4.98 10.70
C ARG A 88 -10.01 -4.86 11.92
N SER A 89 -9.46 -4.89 13.13
CA SER A 89 -10.26 -4.88 14.36
C SER A 89 -10.86 -3.51 14.67
N ASN A 90 -10.33 -2.45 14.03
CA ASN A 90 -10.90 -1.10 14.09
C ASN A 90 -11.88 -0.82 12.94
N HIS A 91 -12.20 -1.84 12.11
CA HIS A 91 -13.25 -1.73 11.08
C HIS A 91 -13.02 -0.55 10.12
N ARG A 92 -11.75 -0.34 9.71
CA ARG A 92 -11.37 0.84 8.92
C ARG A 92 -10.21 0.56 7.96
N ILE A 93 -10.12 1.40 6.94
CA ILE A 93 -8.93 1.56 6.12
C ILE A 93 -8.27 2.89 6.50
N ILE A 94 -6.98 2.85 6.82
CA ILE A 94 -6.21 4.00 7.26
C ILE A 94 -4.98 4.19 6.36
N GLN A 95 -4.73 5.42 5.92
CA GLN A 95 -3.55 5.76 5.14
C GLN A 95 -2.51 6.49 6.01
N TRP A 96 -1.25 6.23 5.74
CA TRP A 96 -0.10 6.82 6.41
C TRP A 96 0.92 7.25 5.37
N LYS A 97 1.47 8.46 5.51
CA LYS A 97 2.62 8.88 4.69
C LYS A 97 3.89 8.27 5.26
N ASN A 98 4.77 7.74 4.42
CA ASN A 98 6.04 7.18 4.87
C ASN A 98 6.82 8.23 5.69
N GLY A 99 7.21 7.86 6.91
CA GLY A 99 7.91 8.73 7.85
C GLY A 99 7.02 9.62 8.73
N ASP A 100 5.71 9.70 8.46
CA ASP A 100 4.76 10.26 9.42
C ASP A 100 4.45 9.18 10.46
N THR A 101 4.88 9.36 11.70
CA THR A 101 4.59 8.45 12.81
C THR A 101 3.47 8.97 13.71
N THR A 102 2.95 10.16 13.39
CA THR A 102 2.12 10.93 14.32
C THR A 102 0.65 10.60 14.18
N ASN A 103 0.10 10.53 12.96
CA ASN A 103 -1.31 10.22 12.75
C ASN A 103 -1.60 9.69 11.34
N GLY A 104 -2.30 8.56 11.26
CA GLY A 104 -2.94 8.12 10.03
C GLY A 104 -4.23 8.87 9.72
N GLN A 105 -4.68 8.79 8.48
CA GLN A 105 -5.96 9.34 8.01
C GLN A 105 -6.90 8.21 7.63
N VAL A 106 -8.10 8.18 8.23
CA VAL A 106 -9.12 7.18 7.88
C VAL A 106 -9.70 7.53 6.50
N VAL A 107 -9.61 6.60 5.56
CA VAL A 107 -10.08 6.80 4.17
C VAL A 107 -11.36 6.04 3.87
N ALA A 108 -11.67 5.00 4.64
CA ALA A 108 -12.93 4.26 4.58
C ALA A 108 -13.22 3.59 5.93
N GLY A 109 -14.50 3.37 6.24
CA GLY A 109 -14.92 2.75 7.50
C GLY A 109 -14.73 3.66 8.72
N GLY A 110 -14.46 3.05 9.88
CA GLY A 110 -14.23 3.77 11.14
C GLY A 110 -15.50 4.27 11.82
N LYS A 111 -16.67 3.76 11.41
CA LYS A 111 -17.98 4.01 12.05
C LYS A 111 -18.55 2.73 12.68
N GLY A 112 -17.65 1.88 13.18
CA GLY A 112 -17.95 0.56 13.73
C GLY A 112 -18.21 -0.49 12.65
N GLU A 113 -18.43 -1.72 13.12
CA GLU A 113 -18.76 -2.88 12.28
C GLU A 113 -20.17 -2.76 11.67
N GLY A 114 -20.33 -3.19 10.43
CA GLY A 114 -21.64 -3.30 9.79
C GLY A 114 -21.61 -3.06 8.28
N ASN A 115 -22.80 -3.12 7.67
CA ASN A 115 -22.99 -3.02 6.22
C ASN A 115 -23.46 -1.62 5.77
N GLY A 116 -23.39 -0.63 6.67
CA GLY A 116 -23.70 0.76 6.34
C GLY A 116 -22.68 1.35 5.37
N LEU A 117 -23.08 2.41 4.66
CA LEU A 117 -22.23 3.06 3.63
C LEU A 117 -20.84 3.51 4.13
N HIS A 118 -20.70 3.74 5.42
CA HIS A 118 -19.46 4.19 6.07
C HIS A 118 -18.93 3.19 7.11
N GLN A 119 -19.44 1.96 7.10
CA GLN A 119 -19.02 0.87 7.98
C GLN A 119 -18.25 -0.17 7.17
N LEU A 120 -17.39 -0.91 7.85
CA LEU A 120 -16.70 -2.08 7.32
C LEU A 120 -16.75 -3.15 8.40
N ASP A 121 -16.71 -4.42 8.05
CA ASP A 121 -16.70 -5.49 9.03
C ASP A 121 -15.54 -6.47 8.78
N ARG A 122 -14.50 -6.25 9.59
CA ARG A 122 -13.23 -6.98 9.58
C ARG A 122 -12.64 -7.07 8.17
N PRO A 123 -12.38 -5.92 7.50
CA PRO A 123 -11.78 -5.93 6.17
C PRO A 123 -10.44 -6.68 6.21
N THR A 124 -10.08 -7.30 5.09
CA THR A 124 -8.88 -8.17 5.00
C THR A 124 -7.88 -7.73 3.95
N GLY A 125 -8.35 -7.10 2.89
CA GLY A 125 -7.54 -6.70 1.74
C GLY A 125 -7.94 -5.33 1.23
N VAL A 126 -6.97 -4.64 0.63
CA VAL A 126 -7.16 -3.34 0.00
C VAL A 126 -6.33 -3.26 -1.27
N LEU A 127 -6.92 -2.69 -2.32
CA LEU A 127 -6.29 -2.47 -3.62
C LEU A 127 -6.69 -1.09 -4.14
N ILE A 128 -5.77 -0.44 -4.84
CA ILE A 128 -6.05 0.84 -5.51
C ILE A 128 -6.10 0.58 -7.01
N ASN A 129 -7.25 0.85 -7.62
CA ASN A 129 -7.40 0.87 -9.06
C ASN A 129 -7.08 2.29 -9.56
N LYS A 130 -5.86 2.49 -10.06
CA LYS A 130 -5.39 3.78 -10.57
C LYS A 130 -6.12 4.24 -11.84
N GLU A 131 -6.61 3.32 -12.67
CA GLU A 131 -7.30 3.66 -13.93
C GLU A 131 -8.71 4.19 -13.67
N ALA A 132 -9.40 3.60 -12.69
CA ALA A 132 -10.76 3.99 -12.31
C ALA A 132 -10.81 4.94 -11.10
N ASP A 133 -9.66 5.40 -10.60
CA ASP A 133 -9.52 6.22 -9.39
C ASP A 133 -10.36 5.72 -8.20
N SER A 134 -10.26 4.43 -7.90
CA SER A 134 -11.11 3.79 -6.89
C SER A 134 -10.33 2.87 -5.94
N LEU A 135 -10.84 2.78 -4.71
CA LEU A 135 -10.36 1.89 -3.66
C LEU A 135 -11.24 0.64 -3.62
N ILE A 136 -10.64 -0.52 -3.81
CA ILE A 136 -11.30 -1.83 -3.73
C ILE A 136 -10.95 -2.45 -2.38
N ILE A 137 -11.96 -2.79 -1.59
CA ILE A 137 -11.82 -3.33 -0.24
C ILE A 137 -12.45 -4.72 -0.20
N CYS A 138 -11.72 -5.70 0.33
CA CYS A 138 -12.27 -7.02 0.65
C CYS A 138 -12.86 -6.97 2.06
N ASP A 139 -14.15 -6.70 2.15
CA ASP A 139 -14.92 -6.75 3.39
C ASP A 139 -15.27 -8.21 3.70
N ALA A 140 -14.75 -8.75 4.79
CA ALA A 140 -14.64 -10.20 4.97
C ALA A 140 -15.76 -10.80 5.82
N GLU A 141 -16.29 -10.03 6.76
CA GLU A 141 -17.41 -10.45 7.58
C GLU A 141 -18.54 -9.46 7.30
N ILE A 142 -19.68 -9.93 6.82
CA ILE A 142 -20.86 -9.09 6.65
C ILE A 142 -21.76 -9.49 7.80
N SER A 143 -21.66 -8.79 8.93
CA SER A 143 -22.61 -8.97 10.02
C SER A 143 -24.01 -8.57 9.55
N LEU A 144 -24.81 -9.54 9.09
CA LEU A 144 -26.24 -9.38 8.90
C LEU A 144 -26.89 -9.22 10.28
N ARG A 145 -26.94 -7.99 10.79
CA ARG A 145 -27.84 -7.68 11.91
C ARG A 145 -29.26 -7.69 11.35
N LEU A 146 -29.90 -8.86 11.42
CA LEU A 146 -31.35 -9.04 11.29
C LEU A 146 -32.07 -8.40 12.48
#